data_AF-A0A4V0I1B6-F1
#
_entry.id   AF-A0A4V0I1B6-F1
#
_cell.length_a   1.000
_cell.length_b   1.000
_cell.length_c   1.000
_cell.angle_alpha   90.00
_cell.angle_beta   90.00
_cell.angle_gamma   90.00
#
_symmetry.space_group_name_H-M   'P 1'
#
loop_
_entity.id
_entity.type
_entity.pdbx_description
1 polymer ?
#
loop_
_entity_poly.entity_id
_entity_poly.type
_entity_poly.pdbx_seq_one_letter_code
_entity_poly.pdbx_strand_id
1 'polypeptide(L)'
;MRCLATTAAVLLLAPAALAGHTRPGYVDGCRSADGRYAVTAEPKKQPDGKDGWEFTWTDTKTAETHTGWLVGLPQGLDHFKVAYAHVFVPPGGETFAVFQTANWAGAGSRPPGPGGDKAINKNPSDEFKTYAGFADRLVIYKKTGEVVKRVSMNDVLKPNEWVYVNWVQGNLYWLSEYPDVVKGGEPPRCGYRYYRVSPDYSVLEFTVGPNADALHRLKDEGPDVLNYRRTVRVSLTDGTFLDKPPSEKDKTPVRPFVGDLVKRGDAMKNYVPSLDPVRVAGRIASPKE
;
A
#
# COMPACT_ATOMS: atom_id res chain seq x y z
N MET A 1 35.22 -36.70 -14.47
CA MET A 1 34.46 -35.44 -14.61
C MET A 1 33.00 -35.78 -14.89
N ARG A 2 32.10 -35.60 -13.91
CA ARG A 2 30.65 -35.75 -14.09
C ARG A 2 30.01 -34.44 -13.65
N CYS A 3 29.46 -33.68 -14.60
CA CYS A 3 28.64 -32.51 -14.31
C CYS A 3 27.25 -32.99 -13.87
N LEU A 4 26.86 -32.70 -12.63
CA LEU A 4 25.46 -32.72 -12.23
C LEU A 4 24.82 -31.40 -12.67
N ALA A 5 23.82 -31.48 -13.54
CA ALA A 5 22.90 -30.38 -13.80
C ALA A 5 21.78 -30.45 -12.77
N THR A 6 21.70 -29.44 -11.90
CA THR A 6 20.63 -29.29 -10.91
C THR A 6 19.46 -28.58 -11.58
N THR A 7 18.40 -29.30 -11.89
CA THR A 7 17.15 -28.74 -12.42
C THR A 7 16.38 -28.09 -11.27
N ALA A 8 16.32 -26.75 -11.24
CA ALA A 8 15.46 -26.02 -10.33
C ALA A 8 13.99 -26.15 -10.81
N ALA A 9 13.18 -26.91 -10.08
CA ALA A 9 11.76 -27.02 -10.35
C ALA A 9 11.04 -25.73 -9.90
N VAL A 10 10.59 -24.93 -10.87
CA VAL A 10 9.65 -23.83 -10.64
C VAL A 10 8.28 -24.45 -10.33
N LEU A 11 7.91 -24.47 -9.05
CA LEU A 11 6.57 -24.85 -8.61
C LEU A 11 5.57 -23.77 -9.06
N LEU A 12 4.92 -24.03 -10.20
CA LEU A 12 3.73 -23.31 -10.66
C LEU A 12 2.56 -23.68 -9.73
N LEU A 13 2.34 -22.87 -8.69
CA LEU A 13 1.11 -22.92 -7.91
C LEU A 13 -0.05 -22.50 -8.83
N ALA A 14 -0.96 -23.43 -9.11
CA ALA A 14 -2.18 -23.15 -9.85
C ALA A 14 -3.05 -22.14 -9.06
N PRO A 15 -3.61 -21.11 -9.72
CA PRO A 15 -4.50 -20.18 -9.04
C PRO A 15 -5.80 -20.91 -8.68
N ALA A 16 -6.07 -21.04 -7.39
CA ALA A 16 -7.36 -21.46 -6.90
C ALA A 16 -8.43 -20.49 -7.43
N ALA A 17 -9.36 -20.99 -8.22
CA ALA A 17 -10.49 -20.24 -8.72
C ALA A 17 -11.40 -19.87 -7.55
N LEU A 18 -11.18 -18.69 -6.96
CA LEU A 18 -12.07 -18.08 -5.98
C LEU A 18 -13.32 -17.56 -6.70
N ALA A 19 -14.38 -18.35 -6.69
CA ALA A 19 -15.70 -17.91 -7.14
C ALA A 19 -16.27 -16.88 -6.14
N GLY A 20 -16.62 -15.68 -6.65
CA GLY A 20 -17.50 -14.73 -5.97
C GLY A 20 -16.81 -13.64 -5.13
N HIS A 21 -16.70 -12.45 -5.70
CA HIS A 21 -16.50 -11.13 -5.05
C HIS A 21 -15.25 -10.89 -4.18
N THR A 22 -14.46 -11.90 -3.81
CA THR A 22 -13.26 -11.71 -2.95
C THR A 22 -12.09 -11.14 -3.75
N ARG A 23 -11.60 -9.94 -3.40
CA ARG A 23 -10.28 -9.48 -3.86
C ARG A 23 -9.22 -10.02 -2.89
N PRO A 24 -8.29 -10.89 -3.31
CA PRO A 24 -7.30 -11.45 -2.40
C PRO A 24 -6.37 -10.36 -1.89
N GLY A 25 -6.01 -10.45 -0.61
CA GLY A 25 -5.02 -9.55 -0.01
C GLY A 25 -3.64 -9.78 -0.62
N TYR A 26 -2.83 -8.73 -0.62
CA TYR A 26 -1.45 -8.79 -1.07
C TYR A 26 -0.55 -7.84 -0.26
N VAL A 27 0.70 -8.25 -0.14
CA VAL A 27 1.81 -7.39 0.25
C VAL A 27 2.82 -7.48 -0.88
N ASP A 28 2.99 -6.40 -1.63
CA ASP A 28 3.98 -6.37 -2.70
C ASP A 28 5.36 -6.11 -2.10
N GLY A 29 6.29 -7.04 -2.34
CA GLY A 29 7.70 -6.88 -2.03
C GLY A 29 8.38 -5.81 -2.87
N CYS A 30 9.63 -5.50 -2.53
CA CYS A 30 10.40 -4.45 -3.20
C CYS A 30 11.90 -4.71 -3.08
N ARG A 31 12.68 -4.05 -3.93
CA ARG A 31 14.13 -4.01 -3.91
C ARG A 31 14.63 -2.57 -3.83
N SER A 32 15.81 -2.39 -3.25
CA SER A 32 16.51 -1.10 -3.29
C SER A 32 16.82 -0.72 -4.73
N ALA A 33 17.02 0.57 -4.99
CA ALA A 33 17.25 1.08 -6.34
C ALA A 33 18.49 0.49 -7.05
N ASP A 34 19.48 0.02 -6.28
CA ASP A 34 20.66 -0.69 -6.78
C ASP A 34 20.48 -2.22 -6.88
N GLY A 35 19.29 -2.73 -6.53
CA GLY A 35 18.93 -4.14 -6.55
C GLY A 35 19.57 -4.97 -5.43
N ARG A 36 20.40 -4.38 -4.55
CA ARG A 36 21.15 -5.13 -3.55
C ARG A 36 20.25 -5.72 -2.46
N TYR A 37 19.33 -4.94 -1.93
CA TYR A 37 18.50 -5.33 -0.82
C TYR A 37 17.10 -5.64 -1.32
N ALA A 38 16.55 -6.79 -0.91
CA ALA A 38 15.22 -7.22 -1.29
C ALA A 38 14.39 -7.49 -0.04
N VAL A 39 13.11 -7.12 -0.08
CA VAL A 39 12.13 -7.52 0.94
C VAL A 39 10.94 -8.16 0.25
N THR A 40 10.63 -9.39 0.63
CA THR A 40 9.42 -10.10 0.22
C THR A 40 8.52 -10.31 1.43
N ALA A 41 7.24 -10.55 1.21
CA ALA A 41 6.32 -10.93 2.27
C ALA A 41 5.33 -11.98 1.77
N GLU A 42 5.01 -12.94 2.64
CA GLU A 42 4.08 -14.02 2.34
C GLU A 42 3.10 -14.25 3.50
N PRO A 43 1.85 -14.66 3.19
CA PRO A 43 0.88 -14.96 4.23
C PRO A 43 1.24 -16.29 4.91
N LYS A 44 1.38 -16.27 6.24
CA LYS A 44 1.70 -17.44 7.07
C LYS A 44 0.92 -17.45 8.37
N LYS A 45 0.83 -18.64 8.99
CA LYS A 45 0.33 -18.79 10.36
C LYS A 45 1.42 -18.41 11.36
N GLN A 46 1.11 -17.47 12.23
CA GLN A 46 1.94 -17.08 13.37
C GLN A 46 1.97 -18.19 14.43
N PRO A 47 2.94 -18.18 15.37
CA PRO A 47 3.01 -19.15 16.46
C PRO A 47 1.74 -19.23 17.33
N ASP A 48 0.96 -18.15 17.41
CA ASP A 48 -0.31 -18.09 18.12
C ASP A 48 -1.51 -18.60 17.28
N GLY A 49 -1.26 -19.14 16.09
CA GLY A 49 -2.26 -19.70 15.17
C GLY A 49 -2.99 -18.67 14.31
N LYS A 50 -2.72 -17.37 14.48
CA LYS A 50 -3.36 -16.32 13.68
C LYS A 50 -2.66 -16.15 12.33
N ASP A 51 -3.40 -15.72 11.32
CA ASP A 51 -2.80 -15.34 10.05
C ASP A 51 -1.95 -14.07 10.22
N GLY A 52 -0.85 -13.99 9.48
CA GLY A 52 0.03 -12.83 9.46
C GLY A 52 0.83 -12.78 8.16
N TRP A 53 1.62 -11.73 8.02
CA TRP A 53 2.53 -11.56 6.89
C TRP A 53 3.96 -11.68 7.41
N GLU A 54 4.62 -12.77 7.07
CA GLU A 54 6.04 -12.94 7.38
C GLU A 54 6.84 -12.28 6.26
N PHE A 55 7.75 -11.39 6.62
CA PHE A 55 8.68 -10.80 5.67
C PHE A 55 10.00 -11.56 5.66
N THR A 56 10.68 -11.52 4.52
CA THR A 56 12.08 -11.90 4.38
C THR A 56 12.83 -10.73 3.77
N TRP A 57 13.80 -10.20 4.49
CA TRP A 57 14.80 -9.26 3.99
C TRP A 57 16.02 -10.04 3.52
N THR A 58 16.66 -9.60 2.44
CA THR A 58 17.84 -10.26 1.87
C THR A 58 18.84 -9.23 1.34
N ASP A 59 20.11 -9.35 1.73
CA ASP A 59 21.23 -8.72 1.01
C ASP A 59 21.72 -9.70 -0.06
N THR A 60 21.41 -9.40 -1.32
CA THR A 60 21.75 -10.27 -2.46
C THR A 60 23.25 -10.41 -2.70
N LYS A 61 24.07 -9.51 -2.15
CA LYS A 61 25.53 -9.55 -2.28
C LYS A 61 26.16 -10.50 -1.27
N THR A 62 25.68 -10.49 -0.03
CA THR A 62 26.24 -11.31 1.07
C THR A 62 25.45 -12.59 1.33
N ALA A 63 24.26 -12.72 0.74
CA ALA A 63 23.26 -13.73 1.05
C ALA A 63 22.76 -13.70 2.50
N GLU A 64 22.98 -12.60 3.23
CA GLU A 64 22.41 -12.40 4.57
C GLU A 64 20.89 -12.26 4.47
N THR A 65 20.17 -12.94 5.35
CA THR A 65 18.70 -12.88 5.41
C THR A 65 18.20 -12.62 6.82
N HIS A 66 17.14 -11.82 6.93
CA HIS A 66 16.39 -11.63 8.17
C HIS A 66 14.93 -11.90 7.93
N THR A 67 14.26 -12.53 8.89
CA THR A 67 12.81 -12.78 8.82
C THR A 67 12.12 -12.22 10.04
N GLY A 68 10.83 -11.92 9.88
CA GLY A 68 10.00 -11.42 10.97
C GLY A 68 8.58 -11.19 10.52
N TRP A 69 7.75 -10.65 11.41
CA TRP A 69 6.32 -10.45 11.13
C TRP A 69 6.02 -8.96 10.93
N LEU A 70 5.27 -8.66 9.86
CA LEU A 70 4.74 -7.32 9.63
C LEU A 70 3.60 -7.03 10.62
N VAL A 71 3.71 -5.91 11.32
CA VAL A 71 2.67 -5.40 12.23
C VAL A 71 1.69 -4.48 11.51
N GLY A 72 0.49 -4.29 12.08
CA GLY A 72 -0.50 -3.33 11.58
C GLY A 72 -1.31 -3.77 10.36
N LEU A 73 -0.90 -4.87 9.72
CA LEU A 73 -1.63 -5.51 8.63
C LEU A 73 -2.74 -6.42 9.17
N PRO A 74 -3.86 -6.58 8.44
CA PRO A 74 -4.94 -7.46 8.85
C PRO A 74 -4.47 -8.91 8.87
N GLN A 75 -4.99 -9.65 9.83
CA GLN A 75 -4.76 -11.08 9.99
C GLN A 75 -5.78 -11.83 9.13
N GLY A 76 -5.37 -12.33 7.96
CA GLY A 76 -6.18 -13.23 7.14
C GLY A 76 -6.08 -12.97 5.64
N LEU A 77 -6.54 -13.96 4.87
CA LEU A 77 -6.84 -13.84 3.44
C LEU A 77 -8.35 -13.86 3.19
N ASP A 78 -9.15 -13.76 4.26
CA ASP A 78 -10.60 -13.79 4.19
C ASP A 78 -11.15 -12.56 3.45
N HIS A 79 -12.32 -12.73 2.85
CA HIS A 79 -12.99 -11.75 1.97
C HIS A 79 -13.06 -10.31 2.52
N PHE A 80 -13.10 -10.16 3.84
CA PHE A 80 -13.20 -8.87 4.50
C PHE A 80 -11.93 -8.44 5.24
N LYS A 81 -10.89 -9.30 5.34
CA LYS A 81 -9.64 -9.01 6.07
C LYS A 81 -8.48 -8.85 5.08
N VAL A 82 -8.59 -7.84 4.22
CA VAL A 82 -7.73 -7.73 3.05
C VAL A 82 -6.63 -6.68 3.28
N ALA A 83 -5.37 -7.09 3.13
CA ALA A 83 -4.23 -6.18 3.09
C ALA A 83 -3.99 -5.69 1.65
N TYR A 84 -3.87 -4.38 1.44
CA TYR A 84 -3.27 -3.81 0.22
C TYR A 84 -2.06 -2.97 0.61
N ALA A 85 -0.95 -3.67 0.85
CA ALA A 85 0.28 -3.05 1.32
C ALA A 85 1.41 -3.18 0.30
N HIS A 86 2.35 -2.23 0.36
CA HIS A 86 3.50 -2.19 -0.53
C HIS A 86 4.73 -1.90 0.32
N VAL A 87 5.77 -2.68 0.08
CA VAL A 87 7.08 -2.50 0.71
C VAL A 87 7.90 -1.51 -0.09
N PHE A 88 8.75 -0.74 0.58
CA PHE A 88 9.75 0.12 -0.01
C PHE A 88 11.08 -0.10 0.70
N VAL A 89 12.16 -0.22 -0.06
CA VAL A 89 13.50 -0.43 0.49
C VAL A 89 14.35 0.79 0.11
N PRO A 90 14.50 1.78 1.01
CA PRO A 90 15.35 2.94 0.77
C PRO A 90 16.82 2.56 0.53
N PRO A 91 17.67 3.51 0.10
CA PRO A 91 19.09 3.26 -0.10
C PRO A 91 19.77 2.81 1.20
N GLY A 92 20.72 1.88 1.08
CA GLY A 92 21.49 1.33 2.22
C GLY A 92 20.88 0.11 2.90
N GLY A 93 19.57 -0.17 2.72
CA GLY A 93 18.97 -1.46 3.08
C GLY A 93 18.84 -1.76 4.58
N GLU A 94 19.32 -0.90 5.47
CA GLU A 94 19.22 -1.09 6.93
C GLU A 94 17.78 -0.95 7.44
N THR A 95 16.93 -0.27 6.69
CA THR A 95 15.49 -0.14 6.96
C THR A 95 14.66 -0.46 5.72
N PHE A 96 13.38 -0.73 5.94
CA PHE A 96 12.35 -0.79 4.91
C PHE A 96 11.04 -0.26 5.48
N ALA A 97 10.15 0.16 4.59
CA ALA A 97 8.86 0.74 4.96
C ALA A 97 7.71 -0.05 4.35
N VAL A 98 6.59 -0.14 5.05
CA VAL A 98 5.36 -0.77 4.58
C VAL A 98 4.24 0.26 4.60
N PHE A 99 3.73 0.61 3.43
CA PHE A 99 2.60 1.52 3.28
C PHE A 99 1.33 0.76 2.97
N GLN A 100 0.30 1.03 3.76
CA GLN A 100 -1.00 0.41 3.66
C GLN A 100 -2.03 1.39 3.06
N THR A 101 -2.41 1.12 1.81
CA THR A 101 -3.29 2.01 1.03
C THR A 101 -4.77 1.88 1.39
N ALA A 102 -5.20 0.67 1.73
CA ALA A 102 -6.55 0.37 2.18
C ALA A 102 -6.50 -0.84 3.11
N ASN A 103 -7.34 -0.81 4.16
CA ASN A 103 -7.36 -1.90 5.13
C ASN A 103 -8.72 -2.11 5.81
N TRP A 104 -8.98 -3.37 6.15
CA TRP A 104 -9.61 -3.75 7.41
C TRP A 104 -8.59 -3.55 8.53
N ALA A 105 -8.67 -2.44 9.26
CA ALA A 105 -7.97 -2.24 10.53
C ALA A 105 -7.37 -3.51 11.17
N GLY A 106 -6.05 -3.52 11.44
CA GLY A 106 -5.39 -4.61 12.18
C GLY A 106 -6.03 -4.91 13.55
N ALA A 107 -6.96 -4.06 14.01
CA ALA A 107 -7.82 -4.23 15.17
C ALA A 107 -8.89 -5.34 15.06
N GLY A 108 -9.10 -5.95 13.87
CA GLY A 108 -9.96 -7.14 13.72
C GLY A 108 -11.46 -6.87 13.85
N SER A 109 -11.89 -5.62 13.76
CA SER A 109 -13.29 -5.18 13.86
C SER A 109 -13.60 -4.03 12.90
N ARG A 110 -14.82 -3.50 12.95
CA ARG A 110 -15.23 -2.26 12.27
C ARG A 110 -14.96 -1.07 13.20
N PRO A 111 -14.58 0.12 12.68
CA PRO A 111 -14.52 1.33 13.49
C PRO A 111 -15.88 1.67 14.14
N PRO A 112 -15.89 2.20 15.37
CA PRO A 112 -17.11 2.63 16.06
C PRO A 112 -17.69 3.90 15.43
N GLY A 113 -19.01 4.01 15.26
CA GLY A 113 -19.63 5.24 14.75
C GLY A 113 -21.07 5.07 14.24
N PRO A 114 -21.83 6.17 14.09
CA PRO A 114 -23.29 6.15 13.93
C PRO A 114 -23.79 5.74 12.53
N GLY A 115 -22.90 5.47 11.57
CA GLY A 115 -23.27 5.17 10.20
C GLY A 115 -23.12 3.69 9.89
N GLY A 116 -24.21 3.03 9.50
CA GLY A 116 -24.12 1.88 8.60
C GLY A 116 -23.30 2.24 7.35
N ASP A 117 -22.96 1.27 6.50
CA ASP A 117 -22.00 1.40 5.38
C ASP A 117 -22.20 2.57 4.39
N LYS A 118 -23.27 3.37 4.53
CA LYS A 118 -23.73 4.39 3.58
C LYS A 118 -23.64 5.85 4.07
N ALA A 119 -23.43 6.13 5.36
CA ALA A 119 -23.42 7.51 5.87
C ALA A 119 -21.99 8.06 6.05
N ILE A 120 -21.76 9.32 5.65
CA ILE A 120 -20.50 10.03 5.90
C ILE A 120 -20.42 10.44 7.37
N ASN A 121 -19.26 10.22 7.96
CA ASN A 121 -18.99 10.67 9.32
C ASN A 121 -18.49 12.12 9.31
N LYS A 122 -19.40 13.10 9.16
CA LYS A 122 -19.03 14.53 9.08
C LYS A 122 -18.36 15.05 10.34
N ASN A 123 -18.77 14.53 11.49
CA ASN A 123 -18.23 14.87 12.80
C ASN A 123 -17.84 13.58 13.53
N PRO A 124 -16.72 12.95 13.15
CA PRO A 124 -16.32 11.70 13.77
C PRO A 124 -16.03 11.91 15.25
N SER A 125 -16.55 10.99 16.07
CA SER A 125 -16.24 10.93 17.50
C SER A 125 -14.74 10.71 17.70
N ASP A 126 -14.23 11.07 18.89
CA ASP A 126 -12.84 10.80 19.23
C ASP A 126 -12.55 9.31 19.31
N GLU A 127 -13.54 8.50 19.69
CA GLU A 127 -13.47 7.03 19.63
C GLU A 127 -13.23 6.54 18.20
N PHE A 128 -13.88 7.13 17.18
CA PHE A 128 -13.62 6.80 15.78
C PHE A 128 -12.19 7.21 15.39
N LYS A 129 -11.77 8.43 15.71
CA LYS A 129 -10.44 8.95 15.35
C LYS A 129 -9.30 8.17 16.01
N THR A 130 -9.52 7.66 17.22
CA THR A 130 -8.53 6.86 17.98
C THR A 130 -8.63 5.36 17.71
N TYR A 131 -9.49 4.94 16.77
CA TYR A 131 -9.64 3.54 16.41
C TYR A 131 -8.30 2.90 16.03
N ALA A 132 -7.93 1.80 16.70
CA ALA A 132 -6.63 1.13 16.55
C ALA A 132 -6.33 0.72 15.09
N GLY A 133 -7.36 0.55 14.28
CA GLY A 133 -7.25 0.34 12.84
C GLY A 133 -6.58 1.42 12.02
N PHE A 134 -6.41 2.61 12.60
CA PHE A 134 -5.81 3.78 11.96
C PHE A 134 -4.37 4.02 12.40
N ALA A 135 -3.84 3.21 13.33
CA ALA A 135 -2.53 3.41 13.95
C ALA A 135 -1.34 3.17 13.00
N ASP A 136 -1.47 2.20 12.09
CA ASP A 136 -0.37 1.74 11.24
C ASP A 136 -0.72 1.97 9.76
N ARG A 137 -0.56 3.20 9.24
CA ARG A 137 -0.72 3.47 7.79
C ARG A 137 0.60 3.37 7.05
N LEU A 138 1.67 3.83 7.69
CA LEU A 138 3.04 3.61 7.25
C LEU A 138 3.84 3.14 8.47
N VAL A 139 4.52 2.01 8.33
CA VAL A 139 5.41 1.47 9.37
C VAL A 139 6.80 1.31 8.78
N ILE A 140 7.80 1.81 9.49
CA ILE A 140 9.21 1.70 9.12
C ILE A 140 9.86 0.71 10.07
N TYR A 141 10.57 -0.24 9.48
CA TYR A 141 11.25 -1.33 10.17
C TYR A 141 12.75 -1.24 9.92
N LYS A 142 13.55 -1.69 10.89
CA LYS A 142 14.91 -2.15 10.61
C LYS A 142 14.85 -3.45 9.81
N LYS A 143 15.94 -3.83 9.13
CA LYS A 143 16.06 -5.13 8.44
C LYS A 143 15.74 -6.35 9.33
N THR A 144 15.95 -6.21 10.64
CA THR A 144 15.65 -7.23 11.66
C THR A 144 14.17 -7.32 12.06
N GLY A 145 13.31 -6.42 11.56
CA GLY A 145 11.88 -6.35 11.90
C GLY A 145 11.55 -5.47 13.11
N GLU A 146 12.54 -4.87 13.77
CA GLU A 146 12.29 -3.87 14.83
C GLU A 146 11.60 -2.64 14.24
N VAL A 147 10.49 -2.21 14.83
CA VAL A 147 9.74 -1.03 14.39
C VAL A 147 10.49 0.25 14.80
N VAL A 148 10.88 1.05 13.81
CA VAL A 148 11.52 2.36 13.99
C VAL A 148 10.47 3.45 14.16
N LYS A 149 9.45 3.46 13.30
CA LYS A 149 8.43 4.50 13.27
C LYS A 149 7.09 3.93 12.83
N ARG A 150 6.02 4.43 13.47
CA ARG A 150 4.64 4.29 13.02
C ARG A 150 4.10 5.65 12.65
N VAL A 151 3.38 5.72 11.54
CA VAL A 151 2.62 6.89 11.11
C VAL A 151 1.16 6.45 11.00
N SER A 152 0.34 7.05 11.84
CA SER A 152 -1.10 6.84 11.94
C SER A 152 -1.88 7.83 11.08
N MET A 153 -3.18 7.62 10.93
CA MET A 153 -4.04 8.63 10.30
C MET A 153 -4.12 9.92 11.13
N ASN A 154 -3.98 9.86 12.46
CA ASN A 154 -3.97 11.07 13.30
C ASN A 154 -2.72 11.93 13.05
N ASP A 155 -1.60 11.31 12.69
CA ASP A 155 -0.38 12.05 12.30
C ASP A 155 -0.54 12.71 10.93
N VAL A 156 -1.38 12.15 10.06
CA VAL A 156 -1.52 12.55 8.66
C VAL A 156 -2.66 13.54 8.45
N LEU A 157 -3.82 13.31 9.07
CA LEU A 157 -5.07 14.02 8.81
C LEU A 157 -5.21 15.28 9.65
N LYS A 158 -5.64 16.36 9.01
CA LYS A 158 -6.10 17.57 9.69
C LYS A 158 -7.52 17.37 10.23
N PRO A 159 -7.95 18.15 11.24
CA PRO A 159 -9.28 18.00 11.84
C PRO A 159 -10.45 18.00 10.83
N ASN A 160 -10.38 18.84 9.80
CA ASN A 160 -11.43 18.96 8.77
C ASN A 160 -11.39 17.87 7.69
N GLU A 161 -10.35 17.03 7.66
CA GLU A 161 -10.18 16.00 6.62
C GLU A 161 -10.76 14.65 7.00
N TRP A 162 -11.14 14.48 8.27
CA TRP A 162 -11.77 13.27 8.75
C TRP A 162 -13.09 12.94 8.04
N VAL A 163 -13.74 13.94 7.43
CA VAL A 163 -14.94 13.77 6.59
C VAL A 163 -14.69 12.86 5.38
N TYR A 164 -13.44 12.75 4.91
CA TYR A 164 -13.07 11.88 3.78
C TYR A 164 -12.85 10.43 4.22
N VAL A 165 -12.71 10.18 5.52
CA VAL A 165 -12.48 8.84 6.06
C VAL A 165 -13.79 8.08 6.06
N ASN A 166 -13.86 7.07 5.20
CA ASN A 166 -15.07 6.29 5.00
C ASN A 166 -14.78 4.80 4.92
N TRP A 167 -15.76 4.01 5.34
CA TRP A 167 -15.64 2.56 5.39
C TRP A 167 -16.70 1.91 4.51
N VAL A 168 -16.27 1.10 3.55
CA VAL A 168 -17.17 0.39 2.62
C VAL A 168 -16.69 -1.03 2.43
N GLN A 169 -17.53 -2.01 2.76
CA GLN A 169 -17.26 -3.44 2.52
C GLN A 169 -15.87 -3.88 3.00
N GLY A 170 -15.45 -3.38 4.15
CA GLY A 170 -14.16 -3.71 4.74
C GLY A 170 -12.94 -2.99 4.14
N ASN A 171 -13.16 -1.96 3.32
CA ASN A 171 -12.09 -1.10 2.84
C ASN A 171 -12.23 0.29 3.45
N LEU A 172 -11.09 0.78 3.94
CA LEU A 172 -10.93 2.15 4.41
C LEU A 172 -10.52 3.04 3.24
N TYR A 173 -11.32 4.07 2.98
CA TYR A 173 -11.08 5.07 1.96
C TYR A 173 -10.82 6.41 2.63
N TRP A 174 -9.69 7.02 2.29
CA TRP A 174 -9.25 8.32 2.82
C TRP A 174 -8.23 9.01 1.90
N LEU A 175 -7.78 8.30 0.86
CA LEU A 175 -6.83 8.75 -0.14
C LEU A 175 -7.57 9.04 -1.44
N SER A 176 -7.25 10.17 -2.07
CA SER A 176 -7.70 10.48 -3.42
C SER A 176 -6.88 9.72 -4.45
N GLU A 177 -7.54 9.30 -5.53
CA GLU A 177 -6.83 8.75 -6.68
C GLU A 177 -6.07 9.82 -7.46
N TYR A 178 -4.92 9.46 -8.01
CA TYR A 178 -4.22 10.27 -9.00
C TYR A 178 -4.99 10.28 -10.32
N PRO A 179 -5.43 11.44 -10.84
CA PRO A 179 -6.29 11.52 -12.03
C PRO A 179 -5.70 10.84 -13.28
N ASP A 180 -4.39 10.93 -13.46
CA ASP A 180 -3.65 10.32 -14.56
C ASP A 180 -3.65 8.78 -14.51
N VAL A 181 -3.92 8.19 -13.35
CA VAL A 181 -3.99 6.73 -13.17
C VAL A 181 -5.41 6.18 -13.37
N VAL A 182 -6.45 6.99 -13.13
CA VAL A 182 -7.86 6.54 -13.19
C VAL A 182 -8.61 6.94 -14.46
N LYS A 183 -8.13 7.92 -15.23
CA LYS A 183 -8.82 8.39 -16.45
C LYS A 183 -8.77 7.39 -17.62
N GLY A 184 -7.83 6.42 -17.60
CA GLY A 184 -7.56 5.52 -18.72
C GLY A 184 -7.63 4.02 -18.42
N GLY A 185 -8.06 3.62 -17.22
CA GLY A 185 -8.12 2.22 -16.79
C GLY A 185 -7.87 2.04 -15.30
N GLU A 186 -7.38 0.87 -14.91
CA GLU A 186 -6.99 0.53 -13.55
C GLU A 186 -5.49 0.18 -13.50
N PRO A 187 -4.78 0.51 -12.43
CA PRO A 187 -3.44 -0.03 -12.22
C PRO A 187 -3.49 -1.55 -12.02
N PRO A 188 -2.37 -2.27 -12.26
CA PRO A 188 -2.29 -3.71 -12.05
C PRO A 188 -2.61 -4.13 -10.60
N ARG A 189 -2.32 -3.24 -9.64
CA ARG A 189 -2.66 -3.35 -8.22
C ARG A 189 -3.47 -2.14 -7.81
N CYS A 190 -4.62 -2.36 -7.17
CA CYS A 190 -5.54 -1.28 -6.82
C CYS A 190 -4.89 -0.18 -5.97
N GLY A 191 -3.98 -0.52 -5.06
CA GLY A 191 -3.33 0.45 -4.19
C GLY A 191 -2.45 1.48 -4.92
N TYR A 192 -1.92 1.15 -6.10
CA TYR A 192 -1.05 2.03 -6.89
C TYR A 192 -1.73 3.30 -7.40
N ARG A 193 -3.06 3.40 -7.34
CA ARG A 193 -3.78 4.63 -7.70
C ARG A 193 -3.66 5.74 -6.65
N TYR A 194 -3.27 5.40 -5.43
CA TYR A 194 -3.35 6.30 -4.27
C TYR A 194 -2.04 6.94 -3.86
N TYR A 195 -0.93 6.53 -4.45
CA TYR A 195 0.38 7.03 -4.06
C TYR A 195 1.37 7.10 -5.23
N ARG A 196 2.42 7.87 -5.00
CA ARG A 196 3.64 7.96 -5.80
C ARG A 196 4.83 7.71 -4.86
N VAL A 197 5.95 7.28 -5.41
CA VAL A 197 7.19 7.13 -4.64
C VAL A 197 8.37 7.61 -5.46
N SER A 198 9.41 8.08 -4.79
CA SER A 198 10.65 8.45 -5.46
C SER A 198 11.37 7.23 -6.05
N PRO A 199 12.08 7.38 -7.18
CA PRO A 199 12.88 6.31 -7.78
C PRO A 199 13.85 5.61 -6.82
N ASP A 200 14.42 6.33 -5.84
CA ASP A 200 15.33 5.78 -4.83
C ASP A 200 14.62 5.16 -3.62
N TYR A 201 13.29 5.21 -3.57
CA TYR A 201 12.45 4.77 -2.44
C TYR A 201 12.68 5.50 -1.12
N SER A 202 13.19 6.74 -1.15
CA SER A 202 13.32 7.56 0.05
C SER A 202 12.09 8.42 0.37
N VAL A 203 11.20 8.69 -0.59
CA VAL A 203 10.03 9.57 -0.40
C VAL A 203 8.75 8.96 -0.94
N LEU A 204 7.75 8.83 -0.06
CA LEU A 204 6.37 8.47 -0.40
C LEU A 204 5.54 9.74 -0.52
N GLU A 205 4.71 9.80 -1.56
CA GLU A 205 3.72 10.86 -1.75
C GLU A 205 2.33 10.24 -1.92
N PHE A 206 1.34 10.83 -1.26
CA PHE A 206 -0.07 10.48 -1.46
C PHE A 206 -0.95 11.72 -1.29
N THR A 207 -2.22 11.61 -1.66
CA THR A 207 -3.14 12.75 -1.60
C THR A 207 -4.32 12.44 -0.68
N VAL A 208 -4.56 13.30 0.31
CA VAL A 208 -5.75 13.29 1.17
C VAL A 208 -6.87 14.06 0.49
N GLY A 209 -8.07 13.49 0.48
CA GLY A 209 -9.27 14.07 -0.13
C GLY A 209 -10.25 12.98 -0.57
N PRO A 210 -11.39 13.36 -1.18
CA PRO A 210 -12.39 12.39 -1.59
C PRO A 210 -11.92 11.56 -2.79
N ASN A 211 -12.09 10.26 -2.65
CA ASN A 211 -11.93 9.30 -3.74
C ASN A 211 -13.26 9.13 -4.52
N ALA A 212 -13.27 8.32 -5.58
CA ALA A 212 -14.49 8.12 -6.38
C ALA A 212 -15.71 7.66 -5.55
N ASP A 213 -15.49 6.78 -4.57
CA ASP A 213 -16.56 6.29 -3.68
C ASP A 213 -17.07 7.37 -2.72
N ALA A 214 -16.17 8.19 -2.17
CA ALA A 214 -16.50 9.29 -1.28
C ALA A 214 -17.22 10.42 -2.02
N LEU A 215 -16.85 10.72 -3.27
CA LEU A 215 -17.50 11.74 -4.10
C LEU A 215 -19.00 11.48 -4.27
N HIS A 216 -19.39 10.22 -4.48
CA HIS A 216 -20.82 9.86 -4.57
C HIS A 216 -21.59 10.22 -3.30
N ARG A 217 -20.94 10.06 -2.13
CA ARG A 217 -21.52 10.32 -0.83
C ARG A 217 -21.48 11.81 -0.45
N LEU A 218 -20.49 12.54 -0.95
CA LEU A 218 -20.26 13.97 -0.67
C LEU A 218 -20.95 14.89 -1.69
N LYS A 219 -21.76 14.35 -2.61
CA LYS A 219 -22.35 15.10 -3.74
C LYS A 219 -23.14 16.35 -3.34
N ASP A 220 -23.69 16.37 -2.12
CA ASP A 220 -24.50 17.47 -1.59
C ASP A 220 -23.65 18.46 -0.78
N GLU A 221 -22.34 18.23 -0.67
CA GLU A 221 -21.38 19.18 -0.08
C GLU A 221 -20.97 20.25 -1.09
N GLY A 222 -20.47 21.37 -0.57
CA GLY A 222 -19.93 22.45 -1.40
C GLY A 222 -18.72 22.04 -2.25
N PRO A 223 -18.41 22.81 -3.30
CA PRO A 223 -17.29 22.53 -4.22
C PRO A 223 -15.94 22.43 -3.51
N ASP A 224 -15.75 23.13 -2.39
CA ASP A 224 -14.51 23.10 -1.62
C ASP A 224 -14.22 21.72 -1.03
N VAL A 225 -15.25 20.97 -0.62
CA VAL A 225 -15.12 19.61 -0.08
C VAL A 225 -14.90 18.60 -1.20
N LEU A 226 -15.65 18.73 -2.30
CA LEU A 226 -15.56 17.82 -3.45
C LEU A 226 -14.20 17.91 -4.17
N ASN A 227 -13.67 19.13 -4.29
CA ASN A 227 -12.41 19.38 -4.98
C ASN A 227 -11.18 19.40 -4.06
N TYR A 228 -11.37 19.18 -2.75
CA TYR A 228 -10.28 19.19 -1.79
C TYR A 228 -9.22 18.14 -2.14
N ARG A 229 -7.96 18.55 -2.32
CA ARG A 229 -6.83 17.63 -2.50
C ARG A 229 -5.63 18.22 -1.78
N ARG A 230 -5.11 17.50 -0.78
CA ARG A 230 -3.86 17.87 -0.11
C ARG A 230 -2.82 16.78 -0.31
N THR A 231 -1.72 17.14 -0.95
CA THR A 231 -0.56 16.27 -1.07
C THR A 231 0.17 16.17 0.27
N VAL A 232 0.53 14.95 0.63
CA VAL A 232 1.35 14.61 1.79
C VAL A 232 2.58 13.88 1.30
N ARG A 233 3.74 14.24 1.86
CA ARG A 233 5.01 13.59 1.56
C ARG A 233 5.64 13.12 2.85
N VAL A 234 6.14 11.90 2.84
CA VAL A 234 6.75 11.26 4.01
C VAL A 234 8.07 10.63 3.58
N SER A 235 9.12 10.89 4.35
CA SER A 235 10.38 10.19 4.26
C SER A 235 10.21 8.73 4.67
N LEU A 236 10.66 7.81 3.82
CA LEU A 236 10.54 6.37 4.04
C LEU A 236 11.67 5.80 4.92
N THR A 237 12.67 6.60 5.28
CA THR A 237 13.78 6.18 6.16
C THR A 237 13.48 6.41 7.63
N ASP A 238 12.79 7.48 7.97
CA ASP A 238 12.55 7.93 9.35
C ASP A 238 11.09 8.34 9.66
N GLY A 239 10.25 8.49 8.62
CA GLY A 239 8.85 8.85 8.75
C GLY A 239 8.60 10.36 8.89
N THR A 240 9.59 11.20 8.62
CA THR A 240 9.44 12.66 8.70
C THR A 240 8.56 13.18 7.57
N PHE A 241 7.63 14.09 7.89
CA PHE A 241 6.79 14.77 6.89
C PHE A 241 7.59 15.86 6.18
N LEU A 242 7.41 15.96 4.86
CA LEU A 242 8.11 16.94 4.03
C LEU A 242 7.14 18.03 3.56
N ASP A 243 7.41 19.28 3.95
CA ASP A 243 6.57 20.42 3.57
C ASP A 243 6.74 20.82 2.10
N LYS A 244 7.90 20.50 1.51
CA LYS A 244 8.25 20.86 0.13
C LYS A 244 8.59 19.60 -0.67
N PRO A 245 8.33 19.59 -1.98
CA PRO A 245 8.82 18.53 -2.85
C PRO A 245 10.36 18.50 -2.81
N PRO A 246 10.97 17.30 -2.88
CA PRO A 246 12.41 17.18 -3.05
C PRO A 246 12.89 17.88 -4.32
N SER A 247 14.06 18.51 -4.27
CA SER A 247 14.71 19.13 -5.44
C SER A 247 15.48 18.12 -6.29
N GLU A 248 15.89 17.01 -5.69
CA GLU A 248 16.63 15.92 -6.32
C GLU A 248 15.68 15.05 -7.17
N LYS A 249 16.09 14.74 -8.41
CA LYS A 249 15.23 14.06 -9.40
C LYS A 249 14.90 12.62 -8.99
N ASP A 250 15.87 11.92 -8.44
CA ASP A 250 15.79 10.57 -7.86
C ASP A 250 14.95 10.50 -6.59
N LYS A 251 14.73 11.64 -5.93
CA LYS A 251 13.83 11.79 -4.78
C LYS A 251 12.45 12.33 -5.15
N THR A 252 12.24 12.73 -6.41
CA THR A 252 10.95 13.27 -6.87
C THR A 252 9.95 12.13 -7.03
N PRO A 253 8.81 12.12 -6.31
CA PRO A 253 7.85 11.02 -6.39
C PRO A 253 7.22 10.86 -7.77
N VAL A 254 7.23 9.63 -8.28
CA VAL A 254 6.67 9.23 -9.58
C VAL A 254 5.66 8.09 -9.41
N ARG A 255 4.96 7.77 -10.50
CA ARG A 255 4.00 6.66 -10.54
C ARG A 255 4.66 5.35 -10.07
N PRO A 256 3.97 4.53 -9.26
CA PRO A 256 4.60 3.41 -8.59
C PRO A 256 4.73 2.13 -9.45
N PHE A 257 4.38 2.17 -10.72
CA PHE A 257 4.41 1.00 -11.60
C PHE A 257 4.76 1.38 -13.04
N VAL A 258 5.30 0.40 -13.74
CA VAL A 258 5.54 0.40 -15.19
C VAL A 258 4.48 -0.44 -15.87
N GLY A 259 4.20 -0.11 -17.13
CA GLY A 259 3.24 -0.83 -17.95
C GLY A 259 1.93 -0.07 -18.10
N ASP A 260 1.04 -0.72 -18.84
CA ASP A 260 -0.23 -0.16 -19.25
C ASP A 260 -1.25 -0.22 -18.11
N LEU A 261 -2.20 0.69 -18.16
CA LEU A 261 -3.43 0.53 -17.38
C LEU A 261 -4.21 -0.65 -17.95
N VAL A 262 -4.77 -1.47 -17.06
CA VAL A 262 -5.62 -2.59 -17.46
C VAL A 262 -7.07 -2.16 -17.49
N LYS A 263 -7.92 -2.94 -18.18
CA LYS A 263 -9.36 -2.72 -18.14
C LYS A 263 -9.88 -2.89 -16.71
N ARG A 264 -10.87 -2.08 -16.33
CA ARG A 264 -11.50 -2.20 -15.02
C ARG A 264 -12.12 -3.59 -14.86
N GLY A 265 -11.81 -4.25 -13.75
CA GLY A 265 -12.24 -5.64 -13.48
C GLY A 265 -11.23 -6.72 -13.92
N ASP A 266 -10.21 -6.35 -14.70
CA ASP A 266 -9.09 -7.24 -15.05
C ASP A 266 -7.83 -6.98 -14.20
N ALA A 267 -7.89 -5.99 -13.30
CA ALA A 267 -6.89 -5.81 -12.25
C ALA A 267 -6.65 -7.14 -11.51
N MET A 268 -5.38 -7.45 -11.26
CA MET A 268 -4.90 -8.68 -10.62
C MET A 268 -4.96 -9.99 -11.43
N LYS A 269 -5.79 -10.14 -12.47
CA LYS A 269 -5.86 -11.40 -13.25
C LYS A 269 -4.54 -11.78 -13.93
N ASN A 270 -3.79 -10.75 -14.37
CA ASN A 270 -2.55 -10.90 -15.13
C ASN A 270 -1.33 -10.33 -14.38
N TYR A 271 -1.47 -10.00 -13.09
CA TYR A 271 -0.37 -9.38 -12.35
C TYR A 271 0.60 -10.44 -11.84
N VAL A 272 1.84 -10.35 -12.30
CA VAL A 272 2.97 -11.08 -11.72
C VAL A 272 3.65 -10.16 -10.72
N PRO A 273 3.72 -10.51 -9.43
CA PRO A 273 4.51 -9.75 -8.46
C PRO A 273 5.95 -9.64 -8.93
N SER A 274 6.38 -8.44 -9.27
CA SER A 274 7.80 -8.15 -9.49
C SER A 274 8.37 -7.58 -8.21
N LEU A 275 9.52 -8.10 -7.77
CA LEU A 275 10.30 -7.49 -6.69
C LEU A 275 10.94 -6.16 -7.11
N ASP A 276 10.96 -5.88 -8.42
CA ASP A 276 11.43 -4.63 -9.02
C ASP A 276 10.31 -3.96 -9.81
N PRO A 277 9.80 -2.81 -9.37
CA PRO A 277 9.18 -1.85 -10.27
C PRO A 277 10.29 -0.90 -10.76
N VAL A 278 10.76 -1.07 -12.00
CA VAL A 278 11.70 -0.13 -12.65
C VAL A 278 11.06 1.27 -12.73
N ARG A 279 11.24 2.17 -11.75
CA ARG A 279 10.56 3.48 -11.73
C ARG A 279 11.39 4.57 -12.42
N VAL A 280 11.64 4.43 -13.72
CA VAL A 280 12.14 5.55 -14.53
C VAL A 280 10.96 6.45 -14.92
N ALA A 281 11.09 7.75 -14.69
CA ALA A 281 10.08 8.74 -15.00
C ALA A 281 9.64 8.68 -16.49
N GLY A 282 8.33 8.68 -16.72
CA GLY A 282 7.73 8.95 -18.03
C GLY A 282 7.71 7.77 -19.01
N ARG A 283 6.58 7.05 -19.03
CA ARG A 283 5.87 6.63 -20.25
C ARG A 283 4.51 6.04 -19.86
N ILE A 284 3.48 6.78 -20.24
CA ILE A 284 2.12 6.25 -20.36
C ILE A 284 2.15 5.52 -21.69
N ALA A 285 2.15 4.19 -21.67
CA ALA A 285 1.69 3.49 -22.85
C ALA A 285 0.17 3.40 -22.72
N SER A 286 -0.50 3.97 -23.73
CA SER A 286 -1.96 3.93 -23.84
C SER A 286 -2.41 2.47 -23.98
N PRO A 287 -3.62 2.12 -23.53
CA PRO A 287 -4.19 0.84 -23.90
C PRO A 287 -4.14 0.73 -25.43
N LYS A 288 -3.53 -0.32 -25.96
CA LYS A 288 -3.77 -0.67 -27.36
C LYS A 288 -5.26 -1.01 -27.47
N GLU A 289 -5.96 -0.26 -28.32
CA GLU A 289 -7.37 -0.48 -28.68
C GLU A 289 -7.59 -1.90 -29.20
#